data_AF-A0AAV1VHK1-F1
#
_entry.id   AF-A0AAV1VHK1-F1
#
_cell.length_a   1.000
_cell.length_b   1.000
_cell.length_c   1.000
_cell.angle_alpha   90.00
_cell.angle_beta   90.00
_cell.angle_gamma   90.00
#
_symmetry.space_group_name_H-M   'P 1'
#
loop_
_entity.id
_entity.type
_entity.pdbx_description
1 polymer ?
#
loop_
_entity_poly.entity_id
_entity_poly.type
_entity_poly.pdbx_seq_one_letter_code
_entity_poly.pdbx_strand_id
1 'polypeptide(L)'
;MLLGAPVSWVSKKQPSVSLSTSEAEYIALSLAIQEGKWINRLRCEIMAAANEDGPDLIIREENWSCIKMTKNPVNHGRAKHSDIKYHHIRDEVERGEVKLE
;
A
#
# COMPACT_ATOMS: atom_id res chain seq x y z
N MET A 1 -13.13 -1.28 0.53
CA MET A 1 -14.59 -1.23 0.77
C MET A 1 -15.12 -2.65 0.84
N LEU A 2 -16.20 -2.86 1.58
CA LEU A 2 -16.94 -4.11 1.64
C LEU A 2 -18.41 -3.78 1.34
N LEU A 3 -18.96 -4.40 0.29
CA LEU A 3 -20.33 -4.14 -0.21
C LEU A 3 -20.62 -2.65 -0.46
N GLY A 4 -19.64 -1.91 -1.00
CA GLY A 4 -19.75 -0.47 -1.29
C GLY A 4 -19.61 0.45 -0.08
N ALA A 5 -19.42 -0.10 1.13
CA ALA A 5 -19.23 0.70 2.34
C ALA A 5 -17.74 0.81 2.74
N PRO A 6 -17.31 1.96 3.29
CA PRO A 6 -16.03 2.07 3.97
C PRO A 6 -16.04 1.20 5.24
N VAL A 7 -14.96 0.45 5.46
CA VAL A 7 -14.82 -0.48 6.58
C VAL A 7 -13.84 0.03 7.63
N SER A 8 -12.80 0.73 7.17
CA SER A 8 -11.82 1.38 8.01
C SER A 8 -11.37 2.69 7.37
N TRP A 9 -11.02 3.65 8.22
CA TRP A 9 -10.44 4.92 7.81
C TRP A 9 -9.52 5.41 8.92
N VAL A 10 -8.45 6.10 8.53
CA VAL A 10 -7.52 6.71 9.47
C VAL A 10 -7.02 8.04 8.91
N SER A 11 -6.95 9.05 9.77
CA SER A 11 -6.25 10.30 9.50
C SER A 11 -5.30 10.56 10.67
N LYS A 12 -4.00 10.45 10.42
CA LYS A 12 -2.97 10.55 11.45
C LYS A 12 -1.74 11.27 10.91
N LYS A 13 -1.14 12.10 11.76
CA LYS A 13 0.16 12.71 11.47
C LYS A 13 1.25 11.64 11.45
N GLN A 14 2.07 11.64 10.40
CA GLN A 14 3.22 10.75 10.31
C GLN A 14 4.23 11.07 11.44
N PRO A 15 4.79 10.05 12.11
CA PRO A 15 5.72 10.25 13.22
C PRO A 15 7.13 10.65 12.75
N SER A 16 7.44 10.41 11.48
CA SER A 16 8.70 10.79 10.83
C SER A 16 8.55 12.07 10.01
N VAL A 17 9.67 12.75 9.78
CA VAL A 17 9.74 13.89 8.86
C VAL A 17 10.03 13.37 7.47
N SER A 18 9.19 13.74 6.50
CA SER A 18 9.39 13.44 5.08
C SER A 18 10.03 14.65 4.39
N LEU A 19 11.02 14.42 3.54
CA LEU A 19 11.73 15.46 2.79
C LEU A 19 11.06 15.79 1.45
N SER A 20 10.07 14.99 1.04
CA SER A 20 9.25 15.27 -0.13
C SER A 20 7.81 14.77 0.06
N THR A 21 6.88 15.29 -0.74
CA THR A 21 5.51 14.78 -0.79
C THR A 21 5.46 13.33 -1.24
N SER A 22 6.31 12.94 -2.19
CA SER A 22 6.37 11.55 -2.68
C SER A 22 6.86 10.59 -1.60
N GLU A 23 7.80 11.02 -0.76
CA GLU A 23 8.22 10.23 0.39
C GLU A 23 7.10 10.13 1.45
N ALA A 24 6.38 11.23 1.72
CA ALA A 24 5.24 11.18 2.62
C ALA A 24 4.16 10.20 2.13
N GLU A 25 3.80 10.25 0.84
CA GLU A 25 2.86 9.29 0.26
C GLU A 25 3.41 7.86 0.28
N TYR A 26 4.70 7.67 0.03
CA TYR A 26 5.34 6.34 0.10
C TYR A 26 5.24 5.72 1.52
N ILE A 27 5.38 6.55 2.55
CA ILE A 27 5.18 6.15 3.95
C ILE A 27 3.69 5.84 4.22
N ALA A 28 2.78 6.68 3.72
CA ALA A 28 1.35 6.47 3.89
C ALA A 28 0.87 5.19 3.19
N LEU A 29 1.34 4.95 1.97
CA LEU A 29 1.09 3.75 1.17
C LEU A 29 1.56 2.50 1.91
N SER A 30 2.72 2.57 2.56
CA SER A 30 3.22 1.46 3.38
C SER A 30 2.29 1.09 4.53
N LEU A 31 1.73 2.07 5.23
CA LEU A 31 0.75 1.82 6.29
C LEU A 31 -0.57 1.29 5.70
N ALA A 32 -1.02 1.86 4.58
CA ALA A 32 -2.23 1.44 3.89
C ALA A 32 -2.14 -0.01 3.39
N ILE A 33 -0.97 -0.47 2.93
CA ILE A 33 -0.73 -1.86 2.53
C ILE A 33 -0.85 -2.79 3.73
N GLN A 34 -0.26 -2.45 4.88
CA GLN A 34 -0.32 -3.28 6.07
C GLN A 34 -1.76 -3.48 6.55
N GLU A 35 -2.53 -2.40 6.65
CA GLU A 35 -3.94 -2.44 7.03
C GLU A 35 -4.79 -3.13 5.94
N GLY A 36 -4.58 -2.79 4.68
CA GLY A 36 -5.27 -3.34 3.53
C GLY A 36 -5.10 -4.85 3.40
N LYS A 37 -3.89 -5.38 3.66
CA LYS A 37 -3.63 -6.83 3.67
C LYS A 37 -4.43 -7.54 4.75
N TRP A 38 -4.49 -6.97 5.95
CA TRP A 38 -5.27 -7.56 7.04
C TRP A 38 -6.77 -7.60 6.70
N ILE A 39 -7.32 -6.48 6.23
CA ILE A 39 -8.72 -6.40 5.80
C ILE A 39 -8.98 -7.34 4.60
N ASN A 40 -8.06 -7.45 3.65
CA ASN A 40 -8.24 -8.30 2.48
C ASN A 40 -8.24 -9.79 2.87
N ARG A 41 -7.41 -10.22 3.82
CA ARG A 41 -7.44 -11.59 4.35
C ARG A 41 -8.80 -11.94 4.94
N LEU A 42 -9.32 -11.07 5.82
CA LEU A 42 -10.66 -11.24 6.39
C LEU A 42 -11.72 -11.29 5.29
N ARG A 43 -11.61 -10.44 4.27
CA ARG A 43 -12.51 -10.43 3.12
C ARG A 43 -12.45 -11.74 2.34
N CYS A 44 -11.26 -12.29 2.10
CA CYS A 44 -11.09 -13.59 1.45
C CYS A 44 -11.68 -14.74 2.28
N GLU A 45 -11.54 -14.72 3.60
CA GLU A 45 -12.15 -15.73 4.49
C GLU A 45 -13.69 -15.69 4.41
N ILE A 46 -14.28 -14.49 4.39
CA ILE A 46 -15.73 -14.30 4.25
C ILE A 46 -16.21 -14.82 2.87
N MET A 47 -15.50 -14.50 1.79
CA MET A 47 -15.87 -14.96 0.44
C MET A 47 -15.70 -16.48 0.29
N ALA A 48 -14.62 -17.05 0.85
CA ALA A 48 -14.41 -18.49 0.85
C ALA A 48 -15.54 -19.24 1.59
N ALA A 49 -16.05 -18.70 2.69
CA ALA A 49 -17.23 -19.25 3.38
C ALA A 49 -18.51 -19.19 2.54
N ALA A 50 -18.58 -18.27 1.57
CA ALA A 50 -19.66 -18.16 0.61
C ALA A 50 -19.43 -18.96 -0.70
N ASN A 51 -18.35 -19.74 -0.79
CA ASN A 51 -17.89 -20.41 -2.01
C ASN A 51 -17.61 -19.45 -3.19
N GLU A 52 -17.16 -18.24 -2.90
CA GLU A 52 -16.74 -17.24 -3.88
C GLU A 52 -15.21 -17.02 -3.85
N ASP A 53 -14.64 -16.61 -4.99
CA ASP A 53 -13.22 -16.31 -5.10
C ASP A 53 -12.84 -15.06 -4.28
N GLY A 54 -11.67 -15.12 -3.65
CA GLY A 54 -11.12 -14.00 -2.89
C GLY A 54 -10.75 -12.83 -3.80
N PRO A 55 -11.18 -11.60 -3.48
CA PRO A 55 -10.87 -10.44 -4.30
C PRO A 55 -9.42 -9.95 -4.13
N ASP A 56 -8.87 -9.39 -5.21
CA ASP A 56 -7.56 -8.72 -5.19
C ASP A 56 -7.54 -7.51 -4.23
N LEU A 57 -6.36 -7.27 -3.63
CA LEU A 57 -6.10 -6.03 -2.91
C LEU A 57 -5.63 -4.95 -3.88
N ILE A 58 -6.50 -3.97 -4.12
CA ILE A 58 -6.23 -2.79 -4.94
C ILE A 58 -6.13 -1.58 -4.03
N ILE A 59 -5.04 -0.83 -4.15
CA ILE A 59 -4.83 0.45 -3.47
C ILE A 59 -4.68 1.54 -4.53
N ARG A 60 -5.42 2.63 -4.36
CA ARG A 60 -5.43 3.77 -5.28
C ARG A 60 -4.46 4.82 -4.77
N GLU A 61 -3.51 5.23 -5.60
CA GLU A 61 -2.48 6.22 -5.30
C GLU A 61 -2.39 7.24 -6.44
N GLU A 62 -2.64 8.51 -6.17
CA GLU A 62 -2.64 9.54 -7.22
C GLU A 62 -1.22 10.05 -7.52
N ASN A 63 -0.26 9.84 -6.61
CA ASN A 63 1.11 10.27 -6.80
C ASN A 63 1.90 9.28 -7.66
N TRP A 64 2.02 9.60 -8.95
CA TRP A 64 2.83 8.85 -9.91
C TRP A 64 4.29 8.63 -9.48
N SER A 65 4.88 9.58 -8.76
CA SER A 65 6.27 9.42 -8.27
C SER A 65 6.33 8.35 -7.18
N CYS A 66 5.34 8.28 -6.28
CA CYS A 66 5.19 7.22 -5.29
C CYS A 66 5.04 5.84 -5.98
N ILE A 67 4.14 5.73 -6.97
CA ILE A 67 3.97 4.49 -7.75
C ILE A 67 5.28 4.08 -8.45
N LYS A 68 6.04 5.02 -9.00
CA LYS A 68 7.34 4.70 -9.62
C LYS A 68 8.37 4.23 -8.60
N MET A 69 8.35 4.76 -7.37
CA MET A 69 9.24 4.34 -6.29
C MET A 69 8.98 2.89 -5.82
N THR A 70 7.76 2.37 -5.99
CA THR A 70 7.46 0.96 -5.69
C THR A 70 7.95 0.01 -6.78
N LYS A 71 7.94 0.45 -8.05
CA LYS A 71 8.32 -0.37 -9.22
C LYS A 71 9.80 -0.38 -9.54
N ASN A 72 10.55 0.66 -9.14
CA ASN A 72 11.97 0.79 -9.49
C ASN A 72 12.89 0.76 -8.25
N PRO A 73 13.63 -0.34 -8.01
CA PRO A 73 14.57 -0.42 -6.90
C PRO A 73 15.84 0.44 -7.14
N VAL A 74 16.10 0.86 -8.37
CA VAL A 74 17.27 1.66 -8.75
C VAL A 74 17.04 3.13 -8.39
N ASN A 75 17.10 3.43 -7.10
CA ASN A 75 17.05 4.81 -6.61
C ASN A 75 18.33 5.54 -7.04
N HIS A 76 18.18 6.45 -8.01
CA HIS A 76 19.12 7.55 -8.18
C HIS A 76 19.19 8.32 -6.85
N GLY A 77 20.35 8.90 -6.49
CA GLY A 77 20.69 9.36 -5.13
C GLY A 77 19.68 10.26 -4.39
N ARG A 78 18.66 10.79 -5.08
CA ARG A 78 17.57 11.61 -4.53
C ARG A 78 16.60 10.89 -3.61
N ALA A 79 16.39 9.58 -3.70
CA ALA A 79 15.43 8.86 -2.84
C ALA A 79 16.09 7.79 -1.94
N LYS A 80 17.43 7.79 -1.88
CA LYS A 80 18.21 6.88 -1.00
C LYS A 80 17.97 7.14 0.49
N HIS A 81 17.47 8.33 0.84
CA HIS A 81 17.19 8.73 2.22
C HIS A 81 15.89 8.14 2.77
N SER A 82 15.02 7.57 1.92
CA SER A 82 13.81 6.92 2.40
C SER A 82 14.14 5.71 3.26
N ASP A 83 13.57 5.66 4.46
CA ASP A 83 13.83 4.58 5.42
C ASP A 83 13.54 3.20 4.80
N ILE A 84 14.52 2.30 4.92
CA ILE A 84 14.47 0.94 4.36
C ILE A 84 13.22 0.16 4.82
N LYS A 85 12.71 0.44 6.02
CA LYS A 85 11.51 -0.22 6.57
C LYS A 85 10.27 -0.06 5.69
N TYR A 86 10.19 1.00 4.89
CA TYR A 86 9.08 1.23 3.95
C TYR A 86 9.29 0.55 2.60
N HIS A 87 10.47 -0.04 2.32
CA HIS A 87 10.73 -0.71 1.05
C HIS A 87 10.04 -2.06 0.89
N HIS A 88 9.47 -2.64 1.95
CA HIS A 88 8.68 -3.87 1.84
C HIS A 88 7.54 -3.74 0.82
N ILE A 89 7.01 -2.53 0.59
CA ILE A 89 5.95 -2.31 -0.40
C ILE A 89 6.37 -2.63 -1.83
N ARG A 90 7.68 -2.62 -2.13
CA ARG A 90 8.22 -3.05 -3.42
C ARG A 90 8.00 -4.55 -3.59
N ASP A 91 8.38 -5.33 -2.58
CA ASP A 91 8.23 -6.78 -2.58
C ASP A 91 6.75 -7.18 -2.68
N GLU A 92 5.86 -6.45 -2.00
CA GLU A 92 4.41 -6.68 -2.03
C GLU A 92 3.81 -6.46 -3.43
N VAL A 93 4.27 -5.42 -4.13
CA VAL A 93 3.86 -5.11 -5.50
C VAL A 93 4.50 -6.08 -6.50
N GLU A 94 5.76 -6.43 -6.30
CA GLU A 94 6.49 -7.38 -7.16
C GLU A 94 5.90 -8.79 -7.10
N ARG A 95 5.47 -9.25 -5.92
CA ARG A 95 4.75 -10.52 -5.75
C ARG A 95 3.35 -10.52 -6.35
N GLY A 96 2.83 -9.34 -6.70
CA GLY A 96 1.44 -9.17 -7.15
C GLY A 96 0.41 -9.33 -6.02
N GLU A 97 0.83 -9.35 -4.76
CA GLU A 97 -0.08 -9.39 -3.59
C GLU A 97 -0.86 -8.07 -3.44
N VAL A 98 -0.31 -6.98 -3.98
CA VAL A 98 -0.93 -5.66 -4.01
C VAL A 98 -0.89 -5.10 -5.43
N LYS A 99 -2.04 -4.66 -5.93
CA LYS A 99 -2.15 -3.88 -7.17
C LYS A 99 -2.26 -2.39 -6.81
N LEU A 100 -1.39 -1.59 -7.40
CA LEU A 100 -1.43 -0.13 -7.30
C LEU A 100 -2.04 0.47 -8.56
N GLU A 101 -3.06 1.30 -8.38
CA GLU A 101 -3.79 2.01 -9.43
C GLU A 101 -3.73 3.52 -9.26
#